data_AF-A0A143CCA0-F1
#
_entry.id   AF-A0A143CCA0-F1
#
_cell.length_a   1.000
_cell.length_b   1.000
_cell.length_c   1.000
_cell.angle_alpha   90.00
_cell.angle_beta   90.00
_cell.angle_gamma   90.00
#
_symmetry.space_group_name_H-M   'P 1'
#
loop_
_entity.id
_entity.type
_entity.pdbx_description
1 polymer ?
#
loop_
_entity_poly.entity_id
_entity_poly.type
_entity_poly.pdbx_seq_one_letter_code
_entity_poly.pdbx_strand_id
1 'polypeptide(L)'
;MSDYWTPAHQAVEQEDAEALARLLAAGSDPDEVFSNMTLLTHAIDVEGDGALQSGQPLTVHTTAVLLAFGADPELADPDGRTPMDMANHYGHDLAMKLLQTHISRRAAENR
;
A
#
# COMPACT_ATOMS: atom_id res chain seq x y z
N MET A 1 8.60 10.90 21.86
CA MET A 1 8.71 9.42 21.87
C MET A 1 8.92 9.07 20.41
N SER A 2 9.99 8.34 20.07
CA SER A 2 10.28 8.04 18.66
C SER A 2 9.25 7.03 18.20
N ASP A 3 8.28 7.48 17.44
CA ASP A 3 7.26 6.66 16.77
C ASP A 3 7.97 5.81 15.72
N TYR A 4 8.55 4.69 16.15
CA TYR A 4 9.30 3.80 15.27
C TYR A 4 8.31 3.00 14.44
N TRP A 5 8.02 3.49 13.24
CA TRP A 5 7.56 2.64 12.16
C TRP A 5 8.44 1.39 12.08
N THR A 6 7.84 0.25 11.75
CA THR A 6 8.65 -0.91 11.37
C THR A 6 9.45 -0.57 10.10
N PRO A 7 10.54 -1.30 9.79
CA PRO A 7 11.36 -0.96 8.62
C PRO A 7 10.56 -0.87 7.31
N ALA A 8 9.54 -1.73 7.14
CA ALA A 8 8.69 -1.70 5.95
C ALA A 8 7.75 -0.48 5.96
N HIS A 9 7.11 -0.16 7.09
CA HIS A 9 6.30 1.05 7.22
C HIS A 9 7.14 2.33 7.06
N GLN A 10 8.39 2.33 7.54
CA GLN A 10 9.32 3.46 7.39
C GLN A 10 9.74 3.66 5.92
N ALA A 11 9.84 2.59 5.13
CA ALA A 11 10.08 2.68 3.70
C ALA A 11 8.84 3.22 2.96
N VAL A 12 7.64 2.79 3.36
CA VAL A 12 6.37 3.32 2.83
C VAL A 12 6.20 4.80 3.13
N GLU A 13 6.41 5.22 4.38
CA GLU A 13 6.33 6.62 4.84
C GLU A 13 7.25 7.56 4.04
N GLN A 14 8.38 7.05 3.56
CA GLN A 14 9.35 7.81 2.76
C GLN A 14 9.16 7.65 1.25
N GLU A 15 8.11 6.96 0.79
CA GLU A 15 7.91 6.54 -0.59
C GLU A 15 9.13 5.83 -1.22
N ASP A 16 9.96 5.17 -0.39
CA ASP A 16 11.18 4.48 -0.81
C ASP A 16 10.87 3.07 -1.33
N ALA A 17 10.39 3.01 -2.57
CA ALA A 17 10.06 1.77 -3.27
C ALA A 17 11.25 0.79 -3.37
N GLU A 18 12.49 1.29 -3.43
CA GLU A 18 13.66 0.41 -3.52
C GLU A 18 13.95 -0.26 -2.17
N ALA A 19 13.97 0.51 -1.08
CA ALA A 19 14.13 -0.05 0.26
C ALA A 19 12.98 -1.01 0.59
N LEU A 20 11.74 -0.65 0.25
CA LEU A 20 10.58 -1.50 0.44
C LEU A 20 10.73 -2.83 -0.30
N ALA A 21 11.10 -2.81 -1.58
CA ALA A 21 11.32 -4.02 -2.36
C ALA A 21 12.43 -4.91 -1.76
N ARG A 22 13.51 -4.31 -1.25
CA ARG A 22 14.60 -5.05 -0.58
C ARG A 22 14.12 -5.74 0.70
N LEU A 23 13.30 -5.06 1.50
CA LEU A 23 12.74 -5.61 2.73
C LEU A 23 11.79 -6.78 2.45
N LEU A 24 10.87 -6.62 1.49
CA LEU A 24 9.96 -7.68 1.08
C LEU A 24 10.71 -8.87 0.48
N ALA A 25 11.74 -8.63 -0.34
CA ALA A 25 12.61 -9.69 -0.85
C ALA A 25 13.41 -10.41 0.25
N ALA A 26 13.66 -9.75 1.38
CA ALA A 26 14.29 -10.35 2.56
C ALA A 26 13.29 -11.12 3.45
N GLY A 27 12.01 -11.15 3.09
CA GLY A 27 10.96 -11.90 3.79
C GLY A 27 10.12 -11.07 4.77
N SER A 28 10.17 -9.74 4.71
CA SER A 28 9.15 -8.92 5.37
C SER A 28 7.75 -9.28 4.85
N ASP A 29 6.79 -9.35 5.77
CA ASP A 29 5.41 -9.67 5.45
C ASP A 29 4.76 -8.50 4.68
N PRO A 30 4.30 -8.69 3.42
CA PRO A 30 3.63 -7.62 2.67
C PRO A 30 2.28 -7.21 3.27
N ASP A 31 1.69 -8.04 4.14
CA ASP A 31 0.42 -7.80 4.83
C ASP A 31 0.63 -7.31 6.28
N GLU A 32 1.86 -6.94 6.63
CA GLU A 32 2.20 -6.43 7.96
C GLU A 32 1.29 -5.27 8.37
N VAL A 33 0.83 -5.32 9.62
CA VAL A 33 0.02 -4.27 10.25
C VAL A 33 0.82 -3.59 11.34
N PHE A 34 0.97 -2.27 11.25
CA PHE A 34 1.54 -1.43 12.29
C PHE A 34 0.79 -0.11 12.43
N SER A 35 0.59 0.34 13.67
CA SER A 35 -0.12 1.58 13.99
C SER A 35 -1.46 1.75 13.26
N ASN A 36 -2.28 0.69 13.26
CA ASN A 36 -3.60 0.62 12.61
C ASN A 36 -3.62 0.74 11.08
N MET A 37 -2.51 0.43 10.41
CA MET A 37 -2.48 0.35 8.96
C MET A 37 -1.85 -0.96 8.51
N THR A 38 -2.38 -1.56 7.43
CA THR A 38 -1.57 -2.50 6.64
C THR A 38 -0.52 -1.70 5.87
N LEU A 39 0.53 -2.34 5.39
CA LEU A 39 1.47 -1.69 4.47
C LEU A 39 0.75 -1.13 3.23
N LEU A 40 -0.26 -1.84 2.72
CA LEU A 40 -0.97 -1.45 1.51
C LEU A 40 -1.91 -0.26 1.73
N THR A 41 -2.61 -0.18 2.86
CA THR A 41 -3.41 1.01 3.19
C THR A 41 -2.51 2.21 3.50
N HIS A 42 -1.37 1.99 4.15
CA HIS A 42 -0.39 3.03 4.42
C HIS A 42 0.22 3.61 3.14
N ALA A 43 0.56 2.77 2.16
CA ALA A 43 1.10 3.21 0.87
C ALA A 43 0.14 4.14 0.13
N ILE A 44 -1.14 3.77 0.05
CA ILE A 44 -2.17 4.57 -0.62
C ILE A 44 -2.42 5.89 0.14
N ASP A 45 -2.36 5.86 1.47
CA ASP A 45 -2.48 7.05 2.32
C ASP A 45 -1.35 8.05 2.05
N VAL A 46 -0.09 7.59 2.08
CA VAL A 46 1.10 8.42 1.84
C VAL A 46 1.14 8.97 0.42
N GLU A 47 0.89 8.14 -0.60
CA GLU A 47 0.85 8.57 -2.01
C GLU A 47 -0.27 9.60 -2.25
N GLY A 48 -1.42 9.41 -1.61
CA GLY A 48 -2.57 10.31 -1.68
C GLY A 48 -2.33 11.64 -0.96
N ASP A 49 -1.92 11.60 0.30
CA ASP A 49 -1.66 12.77 1.14
C ASP A 49 -0.48 13.59 0.60
N GLY A 50 0.59 12.92 0.17
CA GLY A 50 1.73 13.55 -0.48
C GLY A 50 1.33 14.33 -1.75
N ALA A 51 0.48 13.76 -2.59
CA ALA A 51 -0.05 14.44 -3.78
C ALA A 51 -0.92 15.66 -3.40
N LEU A 52 -1.79 15.54 -2.39
CA LEU A 52 -2.63 16.66 -1.91
C LEU A 52 -1.80 17.81 -1.35
N GLN A 53 -0.74 17.51 -0.59
CA GLN A 53 0.10 18.54 0.05
C GLN A 53 1.07 19.22 -0.93
N SER A 54 1.69 18.44 -1.81
CA SER A 54 2.69 18.94 -2.75
C SER A 54 2.08 19.52 -4.04
N GLY A 55 0.85 19.13 -4.38
CA GLY A 55 0.24 19.39 -5.68
C GLY A 55 0.88 18.61 -6.84
N GLN A 56 1.75 17.65 -6.54
CA GLN A 56 2.32 16.75 -7.55
C GLN A 56 1.30 15.68 -7.96
N PRO A 57 1.45 15.06 -9.15
CA PRO A 57 0.59 13.97 -9.57
C PRO A 57 0.68 12.77 -8.61
N LEU A 58 -0.45 12.07 -8.44
CA LEU A 58 -0.52 10.80 -7.71
C LEU A 58 0.48 9.77 -8.27
N THR A 59 1.21 9.13 -7.35
CA THR A 59 2.17 8.05 -7.60
C THR A 59 1.57 6.70 -7.21
N VAL A 60 2.18 5.57 -7.59
CA VAL A 60 1.73 4.22 -7.17
C VAL A 60 2.92 3.29 -6.94
N HIS A 61 4.09 3.86 -6.62
CA HIS A 61 5.34 3.11 -6.59
C HIS A 61 5.34 2.07 -5.46
N THR A 62 5.00 2.47 -4.23
CA THR A 62 5.00 1.56 -3.08
C THR A 62 3.78 0.64 -3.13
N THR A 63 2.63 1.17 -3.57
CA THR A 63 1.42 0.37 -3.86
C THR A 63 1.73 -0.77 -4.86
N ALA A 64 2.39 -0.48 -5.98
CA ALA A 64 2.72 -1.48 -6.98
C ALA A 64 3.74 -2.51 -6.47
N VAL A 65 4.73 -2.08 -5.68
CA VAL A 65 5.72 -2.97 -5.06
C VAL A 65 5.03 -3.97 -4.12
N LEU A 66 4.21 -3.50 -3.18
CA LEU A 66 3.50 -4.36 -2.25
C LEU A 66 2.63 -5.40 -2.96
N LEU A 67 1.85 -4.96 -3.95
CA LEU A 67 1.02 -5.82 -4.77
C LEU A 67 1.84 -6.87 -5.56
N ALA A 68 3.02 -6.50 -6.06
CA ALA A 68 3.92 -7.42 -6.77
C ALA A 68 4.52 -8.49 -5.84
N PHE A 69 4.72 -8.16 -4.56
CA PHE A 69 5.18 -9.09 -3.53
C PHE A 69 4.05 -9.88 -2.85
N GLY A 70 2.81 -9.71 -3.32
CA GLY A 70 1.68 -10.53 -2.90
C GLY A 70 0.88 -9.98 -1.73
N ALA A 71 1.00 -8.68 -1.41
CA ALA A 71 0.07 -8.01 -0.49
C ALA A 71 -1.38 -8.29 -0.92
N ASP A 72 -2.23 -8.61 0.05
CA ASP A 72 -3.64 -8.87 -0.18
C ASP A 72 -4.38 -7.56 -0.47
N PRO A 73 -4.87 -7.35 -1.72
CA PRO A 73 -5.55 -6.12 -2.10
C PRO A 73 -6.91 -5.93 -1.41
N GLU A 74 -7.41 -6.93 -0.69
CA GLU A 74 -8.71 -6.93 0.00
C GLU A 74 -8.55 -6.92 1.52
N LEU A 75 -7.32 -6.99 2.05
CA LEU A 75 -7.08 -6.98 3.49
C LEU A 75 -7.34 -5.58 4.06
N ALA A 76 -8.41 -5.48 4.85
CA ALA A 76 -8.74 -4.27 5.58
C ALA A 76 -7.75 -4.01 6.73
N ASP A 77 -7.48 -2.73 6.99
CA ASP A 77 -6.77 -2.31 8.19
C ASP A 77 -7.61 -2.54 9.47
N PRO A 78 -7.03 -2.36 10.68
CA PRO A 78 -7.76 -2.48 11.94
C PRO A 78 -8.97 -1.54 12.12
N ASP A 79 -9.07 -0.44 11.36
CA ASP A 79 -10.24 0.44 11.36
C ASP A 79 -11.33 -0.05 10.38
N GLY A 80 -11.08 -1.14 9.66
CA GLY A 80 -12.00 -1.74 8.69
C GLY A 80 -11.95 -1.10 7.31
N ARG A 81 -10.95 -0.25 7.03
CA ARG A 81 -10.78 0.39 5.72
C ARG A 81 -10.00 -0.55 4.81
N THR A 82 -10.58 -0.87 3.66
CA THR A 82 -9.87 -1.63 2.61
C THR A 82 -8.92 -0.72 1.83
N PRO A 83 -7.93 -1.29 1.13
CA PRO A 83 -7.12 -0.53 0.17
C PRO A 83 -7.98 0.20 -0.88
N MET A 84 -9.10 -0.40 -1.30
CA MET A 84 -10.03 0.24 -2.22
C MET A 84 -10.77 1.43 -1.58
N ASP A 85 -11.13 1.37 -0.30
CA ASP A 85 -11.73 2.50 0.42
C ASP A 85 -10.75 3.68 0.50
N MET A 86 -9.48 3.41 0.81
CA MET A 86 -8.42 4.43 0.83
C MET A 86 -8.23 5.04 -0.55
N ALA A 87 -8.12 4.22 -1.60
CA ALA A 87 -7.94 4.72 -2.97
C ALA A 87 -9.13 5.58 -3.42
N ASN A 88 -10.37 5.21 -3.05
CA ASN A 88 -11.55 6.03 -3.32
C ASN A 88 -11.53 7.36 -2.56
N HIS A 89 -11.10 7.36 -1.29
CA HIS A 89 -11.02 8.57 -0.47
C HIS A 89 -10.17 9.67 -1.13
N TYR A 90 -9.03 9.29 -1.71
CA TYR A 90 -8.12 10.22 -2.39
C TYR A 90 -8.45 10.46 -3.88
N GLY A 91 -9.45 9.78 -4.45
CA GLY A 91 -9.67 9.79 -5.90
C GLY A 91 -8.49 9.18 -6.67
N HIS A 92 -7.85 8.17 -6.09
CA HIS A 92 -6.59 7.59 -6.54
C HIS A 92 -6.79 6.58 -7.67
N ASP A 93 -7.21 7.05 -8.85
CA ASP A 93 -7.60 6.23 -10.01
C ASP A 93 -6.56 5.17 -10.41
N LEU A 94 -5.27 5.48 -10.30
CA LEU A 94 -4.19 4.53 -10.59
C LEU A 94 -4.17 3.36 -9.60
N ALA A 95 -4.21 3.64 -8.30
CA ALA A 95 -4.26 2.61 -7.26
C ALA A 95 -5.53 1.75 -7.41
N MET A 96 -6.69 2.37 -7.65
CA MET A 96 -7.96 1.65 -7.88
C MET A 96 -7.84 0.64 -9.03
N LYS A 97 -7.24 1.03 -10.16
CA LYS A 97 -7.03 0.13 -11.31
C LYS A 97 -6.08 -1.01 -10.99
N LEU A 98 -4.99 -0.74 -10.26
CA LEU A 98 -4.04 -1.77 -9.84
C LEU A 98 -4.70 -2.79 -8.91
N LEU A 99 -5.41 -2.32 -7.88
CA LEU A 99 -6.15 -3.15 -6.95
C LEU A 99 -7.17 -4.03 -7.68
N GLN A 100 -8.01 -3.45 -8.54
CA GLN A 100 -9.00 -4.21 -9.32
C GLN A 100 -8.35 -5.29 -10.18
N THR A 101 -7.19 -4.98 -10.79
CA THR A 101 -6.45 -5.94 -11.60
C THR A 101 -5.95 -7.12 -10.76
N HIS A 102 -5.40 -6.85 -9.57
CA HIS A 102 -4.92 -7.90 -8.65
C HIS A 102 -6.08 -8.75 -8.11
N ILE A 103 -7.19 -8.14 -7.68
CA ILE A 103 -8.39 -8.83 -7.20
C ILE A 103 -8.95 -9.77 -8.27
N SER A 104 -9.12 -9.26 -9.49
CA SER A 104 -9.70 -10.03 -10.60
C SER A 104 -8.83 -11.23 -10.98
N ARG A 105 -7.50 -11.07 -10.91
CA ARG A 105 -6.56 -12.16 -11.17
C ARG A 105 -6.60 -13.23 -10.10
N ARG A 106 -6.58 -12.85 -8.80
CA ARG A 106 -6.73 -13.83 -7.70
C ARG A 106 -8.04 -14.62 -7.80
N ALA A 107 -9.14 -13.95 -8.15
CA ALA A 107 -10.44 -14.59 -8.35
C ALA A 107 -10.45 -15.59 -9.53
N ALA A 108 -9.59 -15.40 -10.54
CA ALA A 108 -9.43 -16.33 -11.66
C ALA A 108 -8.50 -17.50 -11.31
N GLU A 109 -7.47 -17.26 -10.49
CA GLU A 109 -6.53 -18.29 -10.01
C GLU A 109 -7.17 -19.26 -9.00
N ASN A 110 -8.19 -18.79 -8.26
CA ASN A 110 -8.92 -19.59 -7.27
C ASN A 110 -10.13 -20.38 -7.84
N ARG A 111 -10.27 -20.49 -9.17
CA ARG A 111 -11.33 -21.27 -9.84
C ARG A 111 -10.80 -22.55 -10.46
#